data_AF-A0A919US37-F1
#
_entry.id   AF-A0A919US37-F1
#
_cell.length_a   1.000
_cell.length_b   1.000
_cell.length_c   1.000
_cell.angle_alpha   90.00
_cell.angle_beta   90.00
_cell.angle_gamma   90.00
#
_symmetry.space_group_name_H-M   'P 1'
#
loop_
_entity.id
_entity.type
_entity.pdbx_description
1 polymer ?
#
loop_
_entity_poly.entity_id
_entity_poly.type
_entity_poly.pdbx_seq_one_letter_code
_entity_poly.pdbx_strand_id
1 'polypeptide(L)' 'MSSSTPRRPTPAQHAVLLRIRDEVVRHNPLSPRRSGIPAATLSVLLKSGWIEHDDADVDRENGRRLVLTDAGAAALGAE' A
#
# COMPACT_ATOMS: atom_id res chain seq x y z
N MET A 1 7.59 10.61 24.35
CA MET A 1 7.54 10.80 22.89
C MET A 1 8.22 9.61 22.26
N SER A 2 7.47 8.59 21.85
CA SER A 2 8.08 7.39 21.24
C SER A 2 8.50 7.73 19.81
N SER A 3 9.80 7.84 19.58
CA SER A 3 10.37 7.81 18.23
C SER A 3 10.06 6.45 17.63
N SER A 4 8.94 6.36 16.89
CA SER A 4 8.63 5.16 16.12
C SER A 4 9.51 5.21 14.88
N THR A 5 10.72 4.66 14.99
CA THR A 5 11.51 4.30 13.81
C THR A 5 10.58 3.53 12.88
N PRO A 6 10.45 3.92 11.59
CA PRO A 6 9.55 3.21 10.68
C PRO A 6 9.96 1.74 10.68
N ARG A 7 9.01 0.87 11.08
CA ARG A 7 9.28 -0.56 11.21
C ARG A 7 9.62 -1.08 9.81
N ARG A 8 10.79 -1.69 9.60
CA ARG A 8 11.15 -2.22 8.27
C ARG A 8 10.03 -3.15 7.77
N PRO A 9 9.59 -3.04 6.51
CA PRO A 9 8.56 -3.92 5.96
C PRO A 9 9.03 -5.38 6.00
N THR A 10 8.11 -6.30 6.25
CA THR A 10 8.37 -7.74 6.05
C THR A 10 8.58 -8.02 4.55
N PRO A 11 9.19 -9.15 4.15
CA PRO A 11 9.37 -9.49 2.74
C PRO A 11 8.06 -9.45 1.93
N ALA A 12 6.95 -9.92 2.53
CA ALA A 12 5.64 -9.87 1.90
C ALA A 12 5.10 -8.44 1.73
N GLN A 13 5.31 -7.57 2.73
CA GLN A 13 4.95 -6.15 2.65
C GLN A 13 5.81 -5.43 1.62
N HIS A 14 7.11 -5.71 1.60
CA HIS A 14 8.06 -5.15 0.64
C HIS A 14 7.67 -5.51 -0.80
N ALA A 15 7.32 -6.78 -1.07
CA ALA A 15 6.84 -7.20 -2.38
C ALA A 15 5.57 -6.45 -2.83
N VAL A 16 4.62 -6.20 -1.91
CA VAL A 16 3.42 -5.41 -2.21
C VAL A 16 3.76 -3.95 -2.49
N LEU A 17 4.67 -3.34 -1.73
CA LEU A 17 5.12 -1.97 -1.96
C LEU A 17 5.81 -1.82 -3.32
N LEU A 18 6.69 -2.77 -3.69
CA LEU A 18 7.31 -2.81 -5.02
C LEU A 18 6.25 -2.93 -6.12
N ARG A 19 5.26 -3.81 -5.94
CA ARG A 19 4.16 -3.95 -6.91
C ARG A 19 3.36 -2.67 -7.07
N ILE A 20 3.04 -1.96 -5.99
CA ILE A 20 2.30 -0.69 -6.06
C ILE A 20 3.14 0.42 -6.72
N ARG A 21 4.47 0.36 -6.57
CA ARG A 21 5.40 1.27 -7.26
C ARG A 21 5.43 1.03 -8.77
N ASP A 22 5.48 -0.24 -9.17
CA ASP A 22 5.77 -0.64 -10.55
C ASP A 22 4.50 -0.90 -11.38
N GLU A 23 3.36 -1.18 -10.75
CA GLU A 23 2.07 -1.53 -11.38
C GLU A 23 0.92 -0.64 -10.90
N VAL A 24 -0.13 -0.54 -11.73
CA VAL A 24 -1.41 0.02 -11.30
C VAL A 24 -2.17 -1.01 -10.47
N VAL A 25 -2.15 -0.84 -9.16
CA VAL A 25 -2.94 -1.66 -8.23
C VAL A 25 -4.17 -0.88 -7.78
N ARG A 26 -5.35 -1.50 -7.86
CA ARG A 26 -6.61 -0.91 -7.38
C ARG A 26 -7.19 -1.69 -6.22
N HIS A 27 -7.86 -0.97 -5.33
CA HIS A 27 -8.58 -1.55 -4.20
C HIS A 27 -10.02 -1.09 -4.16
N ASN A 28 -10.94 -2.07 -4.26
CA ASN A 28 -12.36 -1.90 -4.01
C ASN A 28 -12.72 -2.51 -2.64
N PRO A 29 -13.18 -1.72 -1.66
CA PRO A 29 -13.63 -2.24 -0.36
C PRO A 29 -14.77 -3.26 -0.47
N LEU A 30 -15.61 -3.18 -1.51
CA LEU A 30 -16.71 -4.11 -1.78
C LEU A 30 -16.22 -5.42 -2.44
N SER A 31 -14.98 -5.45 -2.95
CA SER A 31 -14.38 -6.60 -3.61
C SER A 31 -12.87 -6.67 -3.31
N PRO A 32 -12.48 -6.81 -2.03
CA PRO A 32 -11.09 -6.59 -1.58
C PRO A 32 -10.10 -7.57 -2.21
N ARG A 33 -10.56 -8.79 -2.53
CA ARG A 33 -9.74 -9.84 -3.16
C ARG A 33 -9.28 -9.47 -4.57
N ARG A 34 -9.95 -8.56 -5.29
CA ARG A 34 -9.57 -8.15 -6.66
C ARG A 34 -8.21 -7.46 -6.73
N SER A 35 -7.77 -6.82 -5.64
CA SER A 35 -6.42 -6.22 -5.56
C SER A 35 -5.30 -7.27 -5.60
N GLY A 36 -5.61 -8.53 -5.26
CA GLY A 36 -4.62 -9.59 -5.04
C GLY A 36 -3.77 -9.39 -3.79
N ILE A 37 -4.07 -8.41 -2.94
CA ILE A 37 -3.35 -8.13 -1.69
C ILE A 37 -4.15 -8.72 -0.52
N PRO A 38 -3.52 -9.50 0.39
CA PRO A 38 -4.18 -9.94 1.61
C PRO A 38 -4.67 -8.75 2.44
N ALA A 39 -5.92 -8.82 2.93
CA ALA A 39 -6.54 -7.70 3.66
C ALA A 39 -5.72 -7.24 4.89
N ALA A 40 -5.10 -8.18 5.61
CA ALA A 40 -4.23 -7.87 6.73
C ALA A 40 -2.99 -7.07 6.31
N THR A 41 -2.35 -7.44 5.19
CA THR A 41 -1.20 -6.71 4.63
C THR A 41 -1.63 -5.31 4.22
N LEU A 42 -2.72 -5.19 3.44
CA LEU A 42 -3.23 -3.89 2.99
C LEU A 42 -3.54 -2.95 4.17
N SER A 43 -4.21 -3.47 5.20
CA SER A 43 -4.55 -2.71 6.41
C SER A 43 -3.29 -2.19 7.13
N VAL A 44 -2.25 -3.03 7.23
CA VAL A 44 -0.98 -2.59 7.83
C VAL A 44 -0.29 -1.52 6.98
N LEU A 45 -0.24 -1.68 5.65
CA LEU A 45 0.42 -0.70 4.77
C LEU A 45 -0.29 0.66 4.82
N LEU A 46 -1.62 0.68 4.81
CA LEU A 46 -2.43 1.90 4.97
C LEU A 46 -2.22 2.52 6.36
N LYS A 47 -2.25 1.72 7.43
CA LYS A 47 -2.08 2.20 8.80
C LYS A 47 -0.68 2.75 9.07
N SER A 48 0.34 2.19 8.42
CA SER A 48 1.72 2.70 8.46
C SER A 48 1.90 3.97 7.63
N GLY A 49 0.90 4.37 6.84
CA GLY A 49 0.98 5.51 5.94
C GLY A 49 1.95 5.31 4.79
N TRP A 50 2.27 4.07 4.43
CA TRP A 50 3.19 3.76 3.32
C TRP A 50 2.51 3.76 1.96
N ILE A 51 1.20 3.56 1.96
CA ILE A 51 0.36 3.67 0.78
C ILE A 51 -0.90 4.43 1.14
N GLU A 52 -1.56 4.99 0.13
CA GLU A 52 -2.86 5.63 0.25
C GLU A 52 -3.73 5.36 -0.97
N HIS A 53 -5.01 5.70 -0.87
CA HIS A 53 -5.91 5.71 -2.01
C HIS A 53 -5.76 7.03 -2.74
N ASP A 54 -5.55 6.96 -4.05
CA ASP A 54 -5.67 8.13 -4.92
C ASP A 54 -7.17 8.39 -5.17
N ASP A 55 -7.69 9.43 -4.52
CA ASP A 55 -9.09 9.84 -4.63
C ASP A 55 -9.42 10.51 -5.96
N ALA A 56 -8.41 10.94 -6.72
CA ALA A 56 -8.59 11.47 -8.07
C ALA A 56 -8.67 10.35 -9.13
N ASP A 57 -8.14 9.16 -8.84
CA ASP A 57 -8.11 8.02 -9.76
C ASP A 57 -9.05 6.88 -9.30
N VAL A 58 -10.34 7.07 -9.60
CA VAL A 58 -11.40 6.13 -9.23
C VAL A 58 -11.92 5.39 -10.46
N ASP A 59 -11.83 4.06 -10.42
CA ASP A 59 -12.54 3.18 -11.35
C ASP A 59 -13.81 2.63 -10.70
N ARG A 60 -14.92 2.60 -11.45
CA ARG A 60 -16.23 2.20 -10.90
C ARG A 60 -16.28 0.73 -10.49
N GLU A 61 -15.52 -0.14 -11.17
CA GLU A 61 -15.54 -1.57 -10.91
C GLU A 61 -14.45 -1.99 -9.90
N ASN A 62 -13.24 -1.47 -10.08
CA ASN A 62 -12.04 -1.91 -9.39
C ASN A 62 -11.65 -0.99 -8.22
N GLY A 63 -12.33 0.15 -8.06
CA GLY A 63 -12.14 1.07 -6.95
C GLY A 63 -10.98 2.03 -7.16
N ARG A 64 -10.42 2.51 -6.06
CA ARG A 64 -9.39 3.54 -6.05
C ARG A 64 -8.02 2.94 -6.32
N ARG A 65 -7.20 3.65 -7.08
CA ARG A 65 -5.79 3.29 -7.24
C ARG A 65 -5.08 3.41 -5.89
N LEU A 66 -4.20 2.45 -5.60
CA LEU A 66 -3.25 2.55 -4.50
C LEU A 66 -1.98 3.23 -5.02
N VAL A 67 -1.48 4.19 -4.25
CA VAL A 67 -0.24 4.90 -4.56
C VAL A 67 0.72 4.81 -3.38
N LEU A 68 2.02 4.82 -3.70
CA LEU A 68 3.09 4.82 -2.72
C LEU A 68 3.28 6.24 -2.19
N THR A 69 3.35 6.40 -0.87
CA THR A 69 3.69 7.68 -0.24
C THR A 69 5.20 7.85 -0.14
N ASP A 70 5.68 9.04 0.22
CA ASP A 70 7.10 9.28 0.53
C ASP A 70 7.61 8.35 1.65
N ALA A 71 6.77 8.08 2.66
CA ALA A 71 7.09 7.16 3.74
C ALA A 71 7.20 5.71 3.23
N GLY A 72 6.35 5.31 2.28
CA GLY A 72 6.44 4.01 1.62
C GLY A 72 7.68 3.87 0.74
N ALA A 73 8.05 4.93 0.01
CA ALA A 73 9.28 4.97 -0.78
C ALA A 73 10.53 4.87 0.10
N ALA A 74 10.55 5.59 1.22
CA ALA A 74 11.63 5.48 2.21
C ALA A 74 11.71 4.06 2.82
N ALA A 75 10.57 3.40 3.04
CA ALA A 75 10.51 2.03 3.55
C ALA A 75 11.08 0.98 2.56
N LEU A 76 11.04 1.26 1.24
CA LEU A 76 11.68 0.43 0.22
C LEU A 76 13.21 0.63 0.18
N GLY A 77 13.69 1.86 0.38
CA GLY A 77 15.13 2.19 0.31
C GLY A 77 15.94 1.85 1.56
N ALA A 78 15.29 1.35 2.62
CA ALA A 78 15.93 1.10 3.92
C ALA A 78 16.63 -0.28 4.00
N GLU A 79 17.18 -0.81 2.91
CA GLU A 79 17.89 -2.11 2.85
C GLU A 79 19.13 -2.16 3.73
#